data_AF-W1XUE3-F1
#
_entry.id   AF-W1XUE3-F1
#
_cell.length_a   1.000
_cell.length_b   1.000
_cell.length_c   1.000
_cell.angle_alpha   90.00
_cell.angle_beta   90.00
_cell.angle_gamma   90.00
#
_symmetry.space_group_name_H-M   'P 1'
#
loop_
_entity.id
_entity.type
_entity.pdbx_description
1 polymer ?
#
loop_
_entity_poly.entity_id
_entity_poly.type
_entity_poly.pdbx_seq_one_letter_code
_entity_poly.pdbx_strand_id
1 'polypeptide(L)' 'GEPKTDIDKIRTWKEKVINQLTGGLAGMAKGRKVKVVNGLGKFTGANTLEVEGENGKTVINFDNAIIAAG' A
#
# COMPACT_ATOMS: atom_id res chain seq x y z
N GLY A 1 5.31 -17.75 40.01
CA GLY A 1 5.95 -16.49 39.59
C GLY A 1 5.01 -15.81 38.62
N GLU A 2 4.67 -14.54 38.85
CA GLU A 2 3.71 -13.82 38.01
C GLU A 2 4.20 -13.70 36.57
N PRO A 3 3.30 -13.87 35.58
CA PRO A 3 3.65 -13.71 34.18
C PRO A 3 4.09 -12.28 33.92
N LYS A 4 5.34 -12.10 33.45
CA LYS A 4 5.85 -10.81 33.03
C LYS A 4 5.49 -10.57 31.57
N THR A 5 4.81 -9.46 31.30
CA THR A 5 4.49 -9.01 29.95
C THR A 5 5.76 -8.44 29.30
N ASP A 6 6.17 -9.06 28.20
CA ASP A 6 7.28 -8.59 27.37
C ASP A 6 6.70 -7.77 26.21
N ILE A 7 6.79 -6.44 26.33
CA ILE A 7 6.25 -5.50 25.35
C ILE A 7 6.95 -5.63 23.99
N ASP A 8 8.24 -5.97 23.98
CA ASP A 8 8.99 -6.11 22.73
C ASP A 8 8.53 -7.34 21.95
N LYS A 9 8.26 -8.47 22.64
CA LYS A 9 7.65 -9.64 21.99
C LYS A 9 6.28 -9.35 21.40
N ILE A 10 5.46 -8.55 22.09
CA ILE A 10 4.13 -8.14 21.59
C ILE A 10 4.29 -7.26 20.34
N ARG A 11 5.24 -6.33 20.35
CA ARG A 11 5.54 -5.48 19.19
C ARG A 11 6.02 -6.32 18.00
N THR A 12 6.95 -7.25 18.20
CA THR A 12 7.42 -8.15 17.14
C THR A 12 6.29 -9.00 16.56
N TRP A 13 5.41 -9.51 17.42
CA TRP A 13 4.22 -10.25 16.96
C TRP A 13 3.29 -9.36 16.14
N LYS A 14 3.01 -8.12 16.59
CA LYS A 14 2.22 -7.14 15.84
C LYS A 14 2.81 -6.90 14.45
N GLU A 15 4.11 -6.61 14.36
CA GLU A 15 4.79 -6.38 13.07
C GLU A 15 4.70 -7.61 12.15
N LYS A 16 4.82 -8.82 12.71
CA LYS A 16 4.66 -10.07 11.96
C LYS A 16 3.25 -10.19 11.35
N VAL A 17 2.21 -9.88 12.14
CA VAL A 17 0.82 -9.93 11.67
C VAL A 17 0.58 -8.90 10.57
N ILE A 18 1.08 -7.68 10.73
CA ILE A 18 0.98 -6.62 9.71
C ILE A 18 1.61 -7.10 8.40
N ASN A 19 2.85 -7.60 8.45
CA ASN A 19 3.56 -8.07 7.27
C ASN A 19 2.87 -9.23 6.56
N GLN A 20 2.26 -10.16 7.32
CA GLN A 20 1.50 -11.27 6.73
C GLN A 20 0.27 -10.76 5.96
N LEU A 21 -0.48 -9.83 6.53
CA LEU A 21 -1.70 -9.30 5.91
C LEU A 21 -1.39 -8.42 4.70
N THR A 22 -0.44 -7.49 4.83
CA THR A 22 -0.03 -6.60 3.73
C THR A 22 0.62 -7.39 2.60
N GLY A 23 1.43 -8.41 2.92
CA GLY A 23 2.00 -9.33 1.94
C GLY A 23 0.94 -10.14 1.19
N GLY A 24 -0.09 -10.62 1.90
CA GLY A 24 -1.23 -11.32 1.29
C GLY A 24 -1.98 -10.43 0.29
N LEU A 25 -2.23 -9.16 0.64
CA LEU A 25 -2.86 -8.18 -0.26
C LEU A 25 -2.02 -7.94 -1.52
N ALA A 26 -0.71 -7.77 -1.37
CA ALA A 26 0.20 -7.59 -2.51
C ALA A 26 0.20 -8.83 -3.43
N GLY A 27 0.19 -10.04 -2.86
CA GLY A 27 0.07 -11.29 -3.61
C GLY A 27 -1.23 -11.37 -4.42
N MET A 28 -2.35 -10.96 -3.81
CA MET A 28 -3.65 -10.90 -4.47
C MET A 28 -3.70 -9.90 -5.63
N ALA A 29 -3.08 -8.73 -5.48
CA ALA A 29 -2.98 -7.73 -6.56
C ALA A 29 -2.18 -8.27 -7.74
N LYS A 30 -1.03 -8.92 -7.47
CA LYS A 30 -0.19 -9.55 -8.50
C LYS A 30 -0.93 -10.67 -9.23
N GLY A 31 -1.61 -11.56 -8.51
CA GLY A 31 -2.39 -12.65 -9.10
C GLY A 31 -3.52 -12.16 -10.03
N ARG A 32 -4.05 -10.96 -9.76
CA ARG A 32 -5.06 -10.29 -10.59
C ARG A 32 -4.49 -9.40 -11.69
N LYS A 33 -3.17 -9.41 -11.89
CA LYS A 33 -2.44 -8.56 -12.85
C LYS A 33 -2.68 -7.06 -12.64
N VAL A 34 -2.94 -6.65 -11.41
CA VAL A 34 -3.07 -5.23 -11.05
C VAL A 34 -1.68 -4.58 -11.07
N LYS A 35 -1.54 -3.48 -11.80
CA LYS A 35 -0.33 -2.66 -11.76
C LYS A 35 -0.40 -1.73 -10.55
N VAL A 36 0.49 -1.94 -9.59
CA VAL A 36 0.61 -1.08 -8.41
C VAL A 36 1.67 -0.02 -8.69
N VAL A 37 1.34 1.25 -8.46
CA VAL A 37 2.27 2.38 -8.54
C VAL A 37 2.30 3.03 -7.17
N ASN A 38 3.47 3.07 -6.54
CA ASN A 38 3.65 3.60 -5.20
C ASN A 38 4.07 5.07 -5.29
N GLY A 39 3.35 5.95 -4.60
CA GLY A 39 3.66 7.37 -4.53
C GLY A 39 2.43 8.21 -4.19
N LEU A 40 2.62 9.53 -4.15
CA LEU A 40 1.53 10.48 -3.97
C LEU A 40 0.85 10.73 -5.32
N GLY A 41 -0.41 10.34 -5.44
CA GLY A 41 -1.22 10.58 -6.63
C GLY A 41 -1.87 11.97 -6.60
N LYS A 42 -1.70 12.75 -7.68
CA LYS A 42 -2.35 14.05 -7.90
C LYS A 42 -3.00 14.09 -9.27
N PHE A 43 -4.27 14.47 -9.34
CA PHE A 43 -4.95 14.68 -10.62
C PHE A 43 -4.38 15.92 -11.30
N THR A 44 -3.91 15.77 -12.53
CA THR A 44 -3.40 16.87 -13.37
C THR A 44 -4.39 17.25 -14.48
N GLY A 45 -5.45 16.46 -14.65
CA GLY A 45 -6.57 16.72 -15.54
C GLY A 45 -7.75 15.79 -15.25
N ALA A 46 -8.80 15.88 -16.07
CA ALA A 46 -10.02 15.06 -15.89
C ALA A 46 -9.76 13.54 -16.01
N ASN A 47 -8.80 13.15 -16.84
CA ASN A 47 -8.47 11.75 -17.17
C ASN A 47 -6.97 11.44 -16.99
N THR A 48 -6.27 12.24 -16.16
CA THR A 48 -4.82 12.11 -15.98
C THR A 48 -4.44 12.28 -14.52
N LEU A 49 -3.66 11.32 -14.02
CA LEU A 49 -3.12 11.28 -12.67
C LEU A 49 -1.59 11.23 -12.76
N GLU A 50 -0.93 12.11 -12.04
CA GLU A 50 0.51 12.07 -11.83
C GLU A 50 0.79 11.44 -10.47
N VAL A 51 1.66 10.42 -10.44
CA VAL A 51 2.11 9.76 -9.22
C VAL A 51 3.57 10.10 -8.99
N GLU A 52 3.85 10.80 -7.90
CA GLU A 52 5.20 11.13 -7.46
C GLU A 52 5.68 10.06 -6.47
N GLY A 53 6.56 9.18 -6.94
CA GLY A 53 7.19 8.13 -6.13
C GLY A 53 8.70 8.32 -6.02
N GLU A 54 9.36 7.46 -5.24
CA GLU A 54 10.83 7.50 -5.04
C GLU A 54 11.61 7.34 -6.35
N ASN A 55 11.03 6.67 -7.34
CA ASN A 55 11.63 6.46 -8.67
C ASN A 55 11.30 7.56 -9.68
N GLY A 56 10.68 8.66 -9.24
CA GLY A 56 10.28 9.79 -10.07
C GLY A 56 8.79 9.79 -10.43
N LYS A 57 8.45 10.66 -11.39
CA LYS A 57 7.07 10.94 -11.80
C LYS A 57 6.54 9.90 -12.78
N THR A 58 5.38 9.35 -12.47
CA THR A 58 4.63 8.44 -13.35
C THR A 58 3.31 9.09 -13.75
N VAL A 59 3.10 9.29 -15.04
CA VAL A 59 1.81 9.80 -15.57
C VAL A 59 0.93 8.61 -15.95
N ILE A 60 -0.32 8.64 -15.49
CA ILE A 60 -1.33 7.61 -15.74
C ILE A 60 -2.52 8.29 -16.41
N ASN A 61 -2.86 7.80 -17.60
CA ASN A 61 -4.10 8.14 -18.28
C ASN A 61 -5.15 7.06 -17.99
N PHE A 62 -6.38 7.46 -17.73
CA PHE A 62 -7.46 6.54 -17.37
C PHE A 62 -8.79 6.99 -17.96
N ASP A 63 -9.66 6.02 -18.27
CA ASP A 63 -11.04 6.32 -18.69
C ASP A 63 -11.93 6.60 -17.47
N ASN A 64 -11.72 5.85 -16.39
CA ASN A 64 -12.47 5.95 -15.15
C ASN A 64 -11.52 5.97 -13.95
N ALA A 65 -11.89 6.69 -12.90
CA ALA A 65 -11.16 6.74 -11.64
C ALA A 65 -12.09 6.51 -10.45
N ILE A 66 -11.59 5.77 -9.46
CA ILE A 66 -12.22 5.59 -8.15
C ILE A 66 -11.28 6.20 -7.12
N ILE A 67 -11.77 7.15 -6.33
CA ILE A 67 -10.99 7.84 -5.30
C ILE A 67 -11.25 7.17 -3.96
N ALA A 68 -10.20 6.58 -3.37
CA ALA A 68 -10.22 5.90 -2.07
C ALA A 68 -9.04 6.38 -1.21
N ALA A 69 -8.96 7.68 -0.96
CA ALA A 69 -7.85 8.35 -0.27
C ALA A 69 -8.00 8.40 1.27
N GLY A 70 -8.93 7.63 1.84
CA GLY A 70 -9.20 7.52 3.26
C GLY A 70 -9.86 6.19 3.59
#